data_AF-A0A659UFK2-F1
#
_entry.id   AF-A0A659UFK2-F1
#
_cell.length_a   1.000
_cell.length_b   1.000
_cell.length_c   1.000
_cell.angle_alpha   90.00
_cell.angle_beta   90.00
_cell.angle_gamma   90.00
#
_symmetry.space_group_name_H-M   'P 1'
#
loop_
_entity.id
_entity.type
_entity.pdbx_description
1 polymer ?
#
loop_
_entity_poly.entity_id
_entity_poly.type
_entity_poly.pdbx_seq_one_letter_code
_entity_poly.pdbx_strand_id
1 'polypeptide(L)'
;VLETDIFLSNGPTHNPLMTKPFGLMFEALDDLKPGEIYVASGASPRYALWGELMSTRAKILGAHGALVDGFARDTDGIKALGFPCFCTGYYAQDQGVRGKVIDYRCTLEIGGVRIEPGTLLFGDKEGVIVIPRQAE
;
A
#
# COMPACT_ATOMS: atom_id res chain seq x y z
N VAL A 1 -1.78 -2.64 5.01
CA VAL A 1 -3.05 -2.17 4.42
C VAL A 1 -3.58 -3.25 3.51
N LEU A 2 -4.82 -3.69 3.74
CA LEU A 2 -5.46 -4.74 2.98
C LEU A 2 -6.40 -4.12 1.95
N GLU A 3 -6.14 -4.41 0.69
CA GLU A 3 -6.89 -3.96 -0.47
C GLU A 3 -7.79 -5.08 -0.99
N THR A 4 -8.84 -4.68 -1.70
CA THR A 4 -9.68 -5.62 -2.43
C THR A 4 -10.20 -5.02 -3.73
N ASP A 5 -10.42 -5.89 -4.72
CA ASP A 5 -11.05 -5.56 -5.97
C ASP A 5 -12.53 -5.23 -5.79
N ILE A 6 -12.98 -4.13 -6.39
CA ILE A 6 -14.39 -3.76 -6.47
C ILE A 6 -14.87 -3.82 -7.91
N PHE A 7 -16.04 -4.41 -8.06
CA PHE A 7 -16.84 -4.38 -9.28
C PHE A 7 -18.12 -3.64 -8.93
N LEU A 8 -18.29 -2.44 -9.49
CA LEU A 8 -19.48 -1.65 -9.25
C LEU A 8 -20.72 -2.42 -9.74
N SER A 9 -21.57 -2.84 -8.81
CA SER A 9 -22.93 -3.30 -9.11
C SER A 9 -23.89 -2.12 -8.99
N ASN A 10 -24.86 -1.98 -9.88
CA ASN A 10 -25.89 -0.92 -9.84
C ASN A 10 -26.89 -1.06 -8.66
N GLY A 11 -26.53 -1.75 -7.58
CA GLY A 11 -27.38 -2.08 -6.45
C GLY A 11 -26.83 -1.57 -5.11
N PRO A 12 -27.67 -1.53 -4.06
CA PRO A 12 -27.25 -1.12 -2.73
C PRO A 12 -26.23 -2.10 -2.14
N THR A 13 -25.22 -1.56 -1.47
CA THR A 13 -24.20 -2.31 -0.72
C THR A 13 -24.55 -2.36 0.76
N HIS A 14 -24.42 -3.53 1.39
CA HIS A 14 -24.55 -3.67 2.85
C HIS A 14 -23.29 -3.23 3.61
N ASN A 15 -22.16 -3.11 2.91
CA ASN A 15 -20.91 -2.65 3.51
C ASN A 15 -20.77 -1.12 3.27
N PRO A 16 -20.80 -0.28 4.32
CA PRO A 16 -20.69 1.17 4.18
C PRO A 16 -19.32 1.61 3.65
N LEU A 17 -18.26 0.80 3.78
CA LEU A 17 -16.95 1.12 3.19
C LEU A 17 -17.01 1.23 1.66
N MET A 18 -17.96 0.53 1.02
CA MET A 18 -18.09 0.54 -0.43
C MET A 18 -18.59 1.87 -0.99
N THR A 19 -19.28 2.68 -0.18
CA THR A 19 -19.73 4.02 -0.59
C THR A 19 -18.61 5.05 -0.48
N LYS A 20 -17.53 4.73 0.24
CA LYS A 20 -16.39 5.61 0.45
C LYS A 20 -15.41 5.56 -0.73
N PRO A 21 -15.00 6.71 -1.30
CA PRO A 21 -13.90 6.74 -2.27
C PRO A 21 -12.65 6.10 -1.70
N PHE A 22 -11.99 5.21 -2.45
CA PHE A 22 -10.78 4.48 -2.03
C PHE A 22 -10.87 3.64 -0.73
N GLY A 23 -12.04 3.54 -0.09
CA GLY A 23 -12.18 2.82 1.18
C GLY A 23 -11.46 3.57 2.32
N LEU A 24 -10.63 2.86 3.09
CA LEU A 24 -9.85 3.42 4.20
C LEU A 24 -8.47 3.96 3.79
N MET A 25 -8.21 4.16 2.49
CA MET A 25 -6.88 4.50 1.99
C MET A 25 -6.31 5.76 2.64
N PHE A 26 -7.08 6.84 2.69
CA PHE A 26 -6.59 8.11 3.22
C PHE A 26 -6.40 8.05 4.74
N GLU A 27 -7.25 7.34 5.47
CA GLU A 27 -7.04 7.10 6.90
C GLU A 27 -5.78 6.29 7.16
N ALA A 28 -5.56 5.22 6.39
CA ALA A 28 -4.37 4.39 6.51
C ALA A 28 -3.09 5.18 6.18
N LEU A 29 -3.15 6.08 5.19
CA LEU A 29 -2.04 6.94 4.80
C LEU A 29 -1.75 8.01 5.86
N ASP A 30 -2.78 8.69 6.36
CA ASP A 30 -2.64 9.74 7.38
C ASP A 30 -2.25 9.19 8.76
N ASP A 31 -2.52 7.92 9.01
CA ASP A 31 -2.13 7.26 10.26
C ASP A 31 -0.66 6.80 10.28
N LEU A 32 0.08 6.86 9.17
CA LEU A 32 1.52 6.57 9.14
C LEU A 32 2.29 7.38 10.19
N LYS A 33 3.18 6.71 10.92
CA LYS A 33 4.09 7.34 11.88
C LYS A 33 5.50 7.49 11.28
N PRO A 34 6.31 8.45 11.80
CA PRO A 34 7.70 8.59 11.39
C PRO A 34 8.46 7.26 11.51
N GLY A 35 9.21 6.92 10.46
CA GLY A 35 9.99 5.69 10.35
C GLY A 35 9.21 4.44 9.92
N GLU A 36 7.87 4.49 9.85
CA GLU A 36 7.07 3.36 9.36
C GLU A 36 7.22 3.19 7.84
N ILE A 37 6.93 1.97 7.38
CA ILE A 37 6.85 1.60 5.95
C ILE A 37 5.40 1.27 5.64
N TYR A 38 4.85 1.87 4.59
CA TYR A 38 3.49 1.57 4.14
C TYR A 38 3.48 0.24 3.38
N VAL A 39 2.80 -0.78 3.90
CA VAL A 39 2.70 -2.09 3.25
C VAL A 39 1.29 -2.31 2.70
N ALA A 40 1.15 -2.67 1.43
CA ALA A 40 -0.14 -2.95 0.79
C ALA A 40 -0.16 -4.31 0.09
N SER A 41 -1.26 -5.05 0.20
CA SER A 41 -1.51 -6.33 -0.50
C SER A 41 -3.01 -6.61 -0.63
N GLY A 42 -3.38 -7.64 -1.39
CA GLY A 42 -4.76 -8.14 -1.54
C GLY A 42 -5.46 -7.74 -2.85
N ALA A 43 -4.86 -6.86 -3.64
CA ALA A 43 -5.41 -6.44 -4.92
C ALA A 43 -4.98 -7.36 -6.08
N SER A 44 -5.82 -7.43 -7.11
CA SER A 44 -5.41 -8.02 -8.39
C SER A 44 -4.45 -7.10 -9.16
N PRO A 45 -3.66 -7.64 -10.12
CA PRO A 45 -2.78 -6.85 -10.97
C PRO A 45 -3.54 -6.10 -12.10
N ARG A 46 -4.56 -5.30 -11.73
CA ARG A 46 -5.41 -4.55 -12.66
C ARG A 46 -5.37 -3.04 -12.45
N TYR A 47 -4.68 -2.57 -11.41
CA TYR A 47 -4.49 -1.16 -11.10
C TYR A 47 -3.27 -0.97 -10.21
N ALA A 48 -2.77 0.27 -10.15
CA ALA A 48 -1.73 0.68 -9.23
C ALA A 48 -2.31 1.04 -7.85
N LEU A 49 -1.66 0.53 -6.80
CA LEU A 49 -2.00 0.77 -5.39
C LEU A 49 -1.28 1.99 -4.80
N TRP A 50 -0.20 2.42 -5.46
CA TRP A 50 0.67 3.47 -4.95
C TRP A 50 1.09 4.43 -6.07
N GLY A 51 1.26 5.71 -5.73
CA GLY A 51 1.59 6.77 -6.67
C GLY A 51 2.32 7.94 -6.02
N GLU A 52 2.56 8.98 -6.82
CA GLU A 52 3.34 10.15 -6.39
C GLU A 52 2.67 10.93 -5.25
N LEU A 53 1.33 11.07 -5.31
CA LEU A 53 0.57 11.76 -4.26
C LEU A 53 0.73 11.08 -2.90
N MET A 54 0.63 9.75 -2.87
CA MET A 54 0.80 8.96 -1.64
C MET A 54 2.24 9.02 -1.15
N SER A 55 3.22 8.94 -2.05
CA SER A 55 4.64 9.10 -1.74
C SER A 55 4.96 10.46 -1.13
N THR A 56 4.38 11.53 -1.69
CA THR A 56 4.55 12.89 -1.18
C THR A 56 4.02 13.00 0.25
N ARG A 57 2.81 12.50 0.50
CA ARG A 57 2.20 12.52 1.83
C ARG A 57 3.00 11.67 2.83
N ALA A 58 3.36 10.45 2.46
CA ALA A 58 4.14 9.54 3.31
C ALA A 58 5.50 10.16 3.69
N LYS A 59 6.18 10.81 2.73
CA LYS A 59 7.42 11.53 2.99
C LYS A 59 7.23 12.69 3.97
N ILE A 60 6.15 13.47 3.84
CA ILE A 60 5.81 14.56 4.79
C ILE A 60 5.59 13.99 6.20
N LEU A 61 5.01 12.80 6.33
CA LEU A 61 4.79 12.12 7.60
C LEU A 61 6.05 11.42 8.16
N GLY A 62 7.17 11.46 7.43
CA GLY A 62 8.43 10.86 7.84
C GLY A 62 8.50 9.34 7.64
N ALA A 63 7.66 8.76 6.78
CA ALA A 63 7.73 7.34 6.44
C ALA A 63 9.04 7.02 5.68
N HIS A 64 9.58 5.81 5.88
CA HIS A 64 10.82 5.36 5.24
C HIS A 64 10.61 4.76 3.85
N GLY A 65 9.38 4.40 3.48
CA GLY A 65 9.10 3.86 2.15
C GLY A 65 7.72 3.22 2.04
N ALA A 66 7.49 2.59 0.90
CA ALA A 66 6.32 1.73 0.65
C ALA A 66 6.75 0.37 0.08
N LEU A 67 6.03 -0.68 0.49
CA LEU A 67 6.09 -2.04 -0.05
C LEU A 67 4.70 -2.41 -0.56
N VAL A 68 4.59 -2.67 -1.85
CA VAL A 68 3.31 -2.90 -2.52
C VAL A 68 3.37 -4.25 -3.22
N ASP A 69 2.54 -5.18 -2.76
CA ASP A 69 2.24 -6.42 -3.47
C ASP A 69 1.24 -6.11 -4.58
N GLY A 70 1.76 -5.59 -5.69
CA GLY A 70 0.99 -5.03 -6.79
C GLY A 70 1.75 -3.93 -7.54
N PHE A 71 1.03 -3.13 -8.31
CA PHE A 71 1.64 -2.09 -9.16
C PHE A 71 1.72 -0.74 -8.46
N ALA A 72 2.71 0.05 -8.88
CA ALA A 72 2.79 1.49 -8.62
C ALA A 72 2.61 2.29 -9.93
N ARG A 73 2.38 3.59 -9.82
CA ARG A 73 2.37 4.54 -10.94
C ARG A 73 3.15 5.81 -10.60
N ASP A 74 3.29 6.70 -11.57
CA ASP A 74 4.01 7.98 -11.43
C ASP A 74 5.49 7.79 -11.07
N THR A 75 6.14 6.79 -11.69
CA THR A 75 7.50 6.33 -11.35
C THR A 75 8.53 7.47 -11.29
N ASP A 76 8.50 8.40 -12.24
CA ASP A 76 9.45 9.50 -12.28
C ASP A 76 9.24 10.48 -11.12
N GLY A 77 7.99 10.74 -10.75
CA GLY A 77 7.64 11.56 -9.59
C GLY A 77 8.09 10.92 -8.28
N ILE A 78 7.82 9.62 -8.10
CA ILE A 78 8.29 8.87 -6.93
C ILE A 78 9.82 8.89 -6.82
N LYS A 79 10.51 8.69 -7.94
CA LYS A 79 11.99 8.76 -8.00
C LYS A 79 12.52 10.15 -7.68
N ALA A 80 11.90 11.20 -8.22
CA ALA A 80 12.27 12.59 -7.94
C ALA A 80 12.11 12.95 -6.46
N LEU A 81 11.13 12.35 -5.77
CA LEU A 81 10.98 12.49 -4.32
C LEU A 81 12.08 11.78 -3.53
N GLY A 82 12.85 10.87 -4.14
CA GLY A 82 13.80 10.01 -3.42
C GLY A 82 13.12 9.09 -2.42
N PHE A 83 11.85 8.71 -2.66
CA PHE A 83 11.07 7.88 -1.76
C PHE A 83 11.18 6.40 -2.16
N PRO A 84 11.69 5.51 -1.29
CA PRO A 84 11.78 4.08 -1.59
C PRO A 84 10.39 3.46 -1.80
N CYS A 85 10.18 2.83 -2.95
CA CYS A 85 8.92 2.16 -3.27
C CYS A 85 9.20 0.81 -3.94
N PHE A 86 8.94 -0.27 -3.22
CA PHE A 86 9.00 -1.64 -3.73
C PHE A 86 7.63 -2.04 -4.28
N CYS A 87 7.60 -2.56 -5.50
CA CYS A 87 6.37 -2.98 -6.17
C CYS A 87 6.67 -4.09 -7.18
N THR A 88 5.63 -4.81 -7.61
CA THR A 88 5.73 -5.85 -8.65
C THR A 88 6.05 -5.26 -10.03
N GLY A 89 5.69 -3.99 -10.25
CA GLY A 89 5.95 -3.27 -11.50
C GLY A 89 5.17 -1.97 -11.58
N TYR A 90 5.09 -1.41 -12.79
CA TYR A 90 4.41 -0.14 -13.03
C TYR A 90 3.18 -0.32 -13.93
N TYR A 91 2.08 0.35 -13.58
CA TYR A 91 0.85 0.31 -14.36
C TYR A 91 0.08 1.63 -14.25
N ALA A 92 -0.35 2.19 -15.38
CA ALA A 92 -0.90 3.55 -15.41
C ALA A 92 -2.30 3.68 -14.76
N GLN A 93 -3.05 2.58 -14.71
CA GLN A 93 -4.44 2.61 -14.25
C GLN A 93 -4.53 2.79 -12.73
N ASP A 94 -5.35 3.73 -12.30
CA ASP A 94 -5.54 4.05 -10.89
C ASP A 94 -6.52 3.10 -10.19
N GLN A 95 -6.47 3.12 -8.85
CA GLN A 95 -7.40 2.40 -7.99
C GLN A 95 -8.84 2.90 -8.05
N GLY A 96 -9.07 4.20 -8.28
CA GLY A 96 -10.35 4.92 -8.25
C GLY A 96 -11.60 4.09 -7.92
N VAL A 97 -12.23 3.56 -8.97
CA VAL A 97 -13.48 2.76 -8.90
C VAL A 97 -13.24 1.24 -8.86
N ARG A 98 -11.99 0.81 -8.92
CA ARG A 98 -11.56 -0.57 -9.14
C ARG A 98 -11.14 -1.29 -7.86
N GLY A 99 -10.71 -0.54 -6.85
CA GLY A 99 -10.23 -1.11 -5.59
C GLY A 99 -10.56 -0.27 -4.38
N LYS A 100 -10.55 -0.89 -3.20
CA LYS A 100 -10.76 -0.24 -1.91
C LYS A 100 -9.85 -0.83 -0.86
N VAL A 101 -9.28 0.04 -0.03
CA VAL A 101 -8.70 -0.39 1.24
C VAL A 101 -9.85 -0.77 2.15
N ILE A 102 -9.85 -2.01 2.61
CA ILE A 102 -10.88 -2.55 3.52
C ILE A 102 -10.39 -2.64 4.97
N ASP A 103 -9.08 -2.67 5.18
CA ASP A 103 -8.49 -2.70 6.53
C ASP A 103 -7.05 -2.16 6.55
N TYR A 104 -6.58 -1.72 7.71
CA TYR A 104 -5.22 -1.24 7.93
C TYR A 104 -4.76 -1.52 9.36
N ARG A 105 -3.43 -1.53 9.59
CA ARG A 105 -2.82 -2.11 10.80
C ARG A 105 -3.28 -3.56 11.06
N CYS A 106 -3.45 -4.33 10.00
CA CYS A 106 -3.77 -5.76 10.04
C CYS A 106 -2.56 -6.59 9.54
N THR A 107 -2.59 -7.88 9.84
CA THR A 107 -1.62 -8.85 9.30
C THR A 107 -1.83 -9.00 7.79
N LEU A 108 -0.74 -9.01 7.04
CA LEU A 108 -0.72 -9.33 5.60
C LEU A 108 0.15 -10.55 5.33
N GLU A 109 -0.04 -11.16 4.17
CA GLU A 109 0.88 -12.17 3.62
C GLU A 109 1.29 -11.74 2.21
N ILE A 110 2.59 -11.68 1.94
CA ILE A 110 3.16 -11.36 0.63
C ILE A 110 4.16 -12.47 0.28
N GLY A 111 3.95 -13.18 -0.82
CA GLY A 111 4.86 -14.24 -1.25
C GLY A 111 5.07 -15.37 -0.22
N GLY A 112 4.05 -15.67 0.60
CA GLY A 112 4.14 -16.65 1.69
C GLY A 112 4.83 -16.14 2.97
N VAL A 113 5.18 -14.85 3.03
CA VAL A 113 5.78 -14.21 4.20
C VAL A 113 4.72 -13.37 4.91
N ARG A 114 4.50 -13.68 6.19
CA ARG A 114 3.58 -12.95 7.06
C ARG A 114 4.23 -11.66 7.58
N ILE A 115 3.50 -10.55 7.48
CA ILE A 115 3.93 -9.22 7.94
C ILE A 115 2.87 -8.70 8.92
N GLU A 116 3.29 -8.43 10.15
CA GLU A 116 2.42 -7.89 11.20
C GLU A 116 2.76 -6.41 11.47
N PRO A 117 1.80 -5.59 11.93
CA PRO A 117 2.10 -4.23 12.34
C PRO A 117 3.23 -4.19 13.38
N GLY A 118 4.22 -3.33 13.15
CA GLY A 118 5.41 -3.22 14.00
C GLY A 118 6.55 -4.20 13.66
N THR A 119 6.39 -5.02 12.62
CA THR A 119 7.48 -5.84 12.08
C THR A 119 8.56 -4.96 11.44
N LEU A 120 9.82 -5.22 11.75
CA LEU A 120 10.94 -4.55 11.09
C LEU A 120 11.14 -5.09 9.67
N LEU A 121 11.11 -4.18 8.69
CA LEU A 121 11.42 -4.46 7.30
C LEU A 121 12.73 -3.81 6.91
N PHE A 122 13.55 -4.55 6.18
CA PHE A 122 14.77 -4.02 5.57
C PHE A 122 14.70 -4.25 4.06
N GLY A 123 14.97 -3.21 3.28
CA GLY A 123 14.94 -3.27 1.82
C GLY A 123 16.20 -2.69 1.20
N ASP A 124 16.69 -3.35 0.16
CA ASP A 124 17.80 -2.89 -0.68
C ASP A 124 17.48 -3.10 -2.17
N LYS A 125 18.48 -3.03 -3.05
CA LYS A 125 18.27 -3.17 -4.50
C LYS A 125 17.82 -4.56 -4.93
N GLU A 126 18.02 -5.59 -4.11
CA GLU A 126 17.70 -6.98 -4.42
C GLU A 126 16.32 -7.40 -3.89
N GLY A 127 15.81 -6.72 -2.86
CA GLY A 127 14.46 -6.97 -2.37
C GLY A 127 14.21 -6.45 -0.97
N VAL A 128 13.19 -7.03 -0.32
CA VAL A 128 12.79 -6.71 1.04
C VAL A 128 12.77 -7.99 1.87
N ILE A 129 13.31 -7.91 3.08
CA ILE A 129 13.26 -8.98 4.08
C ILE A 129 12.45 -8.53 5.30
N VAL A 130 11.83 -9.51 5.95
CA VAL A 130 11.23 -9.38 7.27
C VAL A 130 12.26 -9.80 8.31
N ILE A 131 12.56 -8.92 9.26
CA ILE A 131 13.44 -9.23 10.39
C ILE A 131 12.56 -9.73 11.54
N PRO A 132 12.74 -10.98 12.01
CA PRO A 132 11.99 -11.49 13.15
C PRO A 132 12.33 -10.69 14.41
N ARG A 133 11.32 -10.48 15.26
CA ARG A 133 11.47 -9.74 16.52
C ARG A 133 12.55 -10.28 17.45
N GLN A 134 12.87 -11.58 17.37
CA GLN A 134 13.92 -12.20 18.17
C GLN A 134 15.34 -11.80 17.73
N ALA A 135 15.48 -11.20 16.55
CA ALA A 135 16.74 -10.77 15.96
C ALA A 135 16.93 -9.24 15.99
N GLU A 136 15.97 -8.49 16.55
CA GLU A 136 16.07 -7.06 16.86
C GLU A 136 16.87 -6.83 18.16
#